data_AF-A0A7X7CEK7-F1
#
_entry.id   AF-A0A7X7CEK7-F1
#
_cell.length_a   1.000
_cell.length_b   1.000
_cell.length_c   1.000
_cell.angle_alpha   90.00
_cell.angle_beta   90.00
_cell.angle_gamma   90.00
#
_symmetry.space_group_name_H-M   'P 1'
#
loop_
_entity.id
_entity.type
_entity.pdbx_description
1 polymer ?
#
loop_
_entity_poly.entity_id
_entity_poly.type
_entity_poly.pdbx_seq_one_letter_code
_entity_poly.pdbx_strand_id
1 'polypeptide(L)'
;ERRTLAEFVGRYNTRLFHVGRLDAPTEGLILLTNDGELAHRLAHPSYEVPKTYLARVRGRVQRGLVRELKAGVELDDGLATADAVTIKEVGPSASIVELTLHDGRNRIVRRMFDAVGHPVEQLVRIQVGPIRLGDLRAGRSRVISGPELRSLMDEVKL
;
A
#
# COMPACT_ATOMS: atom_id res chain seq x y z
N GLU A 1 22.70 -14.20 -0.26
CA GLU A 1 21.34 -14.40 0.32
C GLU A 1 20.51 -13.14 0.18
N ARG A 2 19.21 -13.27 -0.12
CA ARG A 2 18.26 -12.14 -0.11
C ARG A 2 17.56 -12.12 1.25
N ARG A 3 17.55 -10.96 1.91
CA ARG A 3 16.82 -10.77 3.18
C ARG A 3 15.32 -10.93 2.94
N THR A 4 14.64 -11.58 3.86
CA THR A 4 13.19 -11.79 3.80
C THR A 4 12.54 -11.34 5.09
N LEU A 5 11.20 -11.29 5.11
CA LEU A 5 10.46 -11.00 6.33
C LEU A 5 10.67 -12.05 7.42
N ALA A 6 11.20 -13.25 7.11
CA ALA A 6 11.47 -14.32 8.07
C ALA A 6 12.30 -13.84 9.27
N GLU A 7 13.24 -12.92 9.07
CA GLU A 7 14.05 -12.32 10.15
C GLU A 7 13.23 -11.52 11.16
N PHE A 8 12.09 -10.96 10.73
CA PHE A 8 11.15 -10.23 11.59
C PHE A 8 10.18 -11.17 12.28
N VAL A 9 9.73 -12.22 11.58
CA VAL A 9 8.77 -13.19 12.13
C VAL A 9 9.39 -14.11 13.17
N GLY A 10 10.66 -14.50 12.98
CA GLY A 10 11.39 -15.40 13.88
C GLY A 10 11.64 -14.85 15.29
N ARG A 11 11.30 -13.57 15.54
CA ARG A 11 11.35 -12.96 16.87
C ARG A 11 10.17 -13.34 17.76
N TYR A 12 9.15 -13.98 17.19
CA TYR A 12 7.93 -14.37 17.88
C TYR A 12 7.86 -15.89 18.02
N ASN A 13 7.47 -16.38 19.20
CA ASN A 13 7.29 -17.82 19.46
C ASN A 13 6.08 -18.41 18.71
N THR A 14 5.21 -17.56 18.19
CA THR A 14 4.04 -17.94 17.41
C THR A 14 4.35 -17.78 15.93
N ARG A 15 3.93 -18.76 15.11
CA ARG A 15 4.01 -18.65 13.66
C ARG A 15 3.10 -17.52 13.17
N LEU A 16 3.69 -16.50 12.55
CA LEU A 16 2.94 -15.44 11.87
C LEU A 16 3.07 -15.58 10.36
N PHE A 17 2.07 -15.09 9.66
CA PHE A 17 1.97 -14.99 8.21
C PHE A 17 1.93 -13.51 7.82
N HIS A 18 2.55 -13.16 6.70
CA HIS A 18 2.43 -11.81 6.15
C HIS A 18 1.13 -11.66 5.35
N VAL A 19 0.51 -10.50 5.48
CA VAL A 19 -0.69 -10.15 4.72
C VAL A 19 -0.29 -9.46 3.43
N GLY A 20 -0.58 -10.12 2.30
CA GLY A 20 -0.20 -9.63 0.98
C GLY A 20 1.32 -9.55 0.80
N ARG A 21 1.78 -8.63 -0.04
CA ARG A 21 3.21 -8.45 -0.37
C ARG A 21 3.58 -6.97 -0.41
N LEU A 22 4.88 -6.72 -0.30
CA LEU A 22 5.53 -5.49 -0.73
C LEU A 22 6.63 -5.87 -1.72
N ASP A 23 6.72 -5.15 -2.83
CA ASP A 23 7.84 -5.32 -3.75
C ASP A 23 9.13 -4.86 -3.06
N ALA A 24 10.27 -5.47 -3.40
CA ALA A 24 11.56 -5.17 -2.76
C ALA A 24 11.96 -3.67 -2.71
N PRO A 25 11.69 -2.83 -3.74
CA PRO A 25 11.99 -1.40 -3.69
C PRO A 25 10.88 -0.55 -3.03
N THR A 26 9.88 -1.17 -2.42
CA THR A 26 8.75 -0.50 -1.77
C THR A 26 8.88 -0.63 -0.26
N GLU A 27 8.76 0.50 0.43
CA GLU A 27 8.82 0.56 1.89
C GLU A 27 7.42 0.62 2.50
N GLY A 28 7.35 0.53 3.83
CA GLY A 28 6.15 0.85 4.60
C GLY A 28 5.46 -0.33 5.26
N LEU A 29 4.17 -0.15 5.51
CA LEU A 29 3.36 -1.01 6.37
C LEU A 29 3.14 -2.39 5.74
N ILE A 30 3.41 -3.44 6.51
CA ILE A 30 2.99 -4.81 6.24
C ILE A 30 2.42 -5.42 7.51
N LEU A 31 1.25 -6.05 7.39
CA LEU A 31 0.60 -6.72 8.52
C LEU A 31 1.13 -8.14 8.66
N LEU A 32 1.34 -8.57 9.90
CA LEU A 32 1.68 -9.95 10.25
C LEU A 32 0.61 -10.46 11.22
N THR A 33 0.10 -11.67 11.00
CA THR A 33 -0.94 -12.27 11.85
C THR A 33 -0.78 -13.78 11.96
N ASN A 34 -1.20 -14.37 13.08
CA ASN A 34 -1.36 -15.82 13.24
C ASN A 34 -2.79 -16.30 12.90
N ASP A 35 -3.70 -15.39 12.56
CA ASP A 35 -5.05 -15.70 12.09
C ASP A 35 -5.05 -15.85 10.56
N GLY A 36 -5.21 -17.08 10.08
CA GLY A 36 -5.20 -17.41 8.67
C GLY A 36 -6.40 -16.85 7.88
N GLU A 37 -7.57 -16.76 8.52
CA GLU A 37 -8.77 -16.24 7.87
C GLU A 37 -8.66 -14.73 7.69
N LEU A 38 -8.24 -14.01 8.73
CA LEU A 38 -7.98 -12.58 8.64
C LEU A 38 -6.89 -12.28 7.58
N ALA A 39 -5.82 -13.07 7.55
CA ALA A 39 -4.76 -12.92 6.54
C ALA A 39 -5.29 -13.12 5.11
N HIS A 40 -6.10 -14.15 4.90
CA HIS A 40 -6.71 -14.45 3.62
C HIS A 40 -7.59 -13.29 3.15
N ARG A 41 -8.53 -12.83 3.99
CA ARG A 41 -9.46 -11.77 3.60
C ARG A 41 -8.77 -10.44 3.31
N LEU A 42 -7.81 -10.05 4.14
CA LEU A 42 -7.07 -8.80 3.93
C LEU A 42 -6.19 -8.82 2.66
N ALA A 43 -5.75 -9.99 2.21
CA ALA A 43 -4.91 -10.15 1.04
C ALA A 43 -5.72 -10.39 -0.25
N HIS A 44 -6.91 -10.99 -0.15
CA HIS A 44 -7.67 -11.44 -1.30
C HIS A 44 -8.40 -10.27 -1.99
N PRO A 45 -8.29 -10.11 -3.33
CA PRO A 45 -8.84 -8.96 -4.05
C PRO A 45 -10.35 -8.75 -3.87
N SER A 46 -11.14 -9.81 -3.68
CA SER A 46 -12.60 -9.73 -3.56
C SER A 46 -13.11 -8.97 -2.33
N TYR A 47 -12.25 -8.74 -1.34
CA TYR A 47 -12.60 -7.96 -0.15
C TYR A 47 -12.25 -6.48 -0.30
N GLU A 48 -11.60 -6.10 -1.42
CA GLU A 48 -11.36 -4.72 -1.82
C GLU A 48 -10.71 -3.84 -0.72
N VAL A 49 -9.91 -4.45 0.15
CA VAL A 49 -9.30 -3.73 1.29
C VAL A 49 -8.37 -2.64 0.76
N PRO A 50 -8.65 -1.35 1.06
CA PRO A 50 -7.92 -0.24 0.47
C PRO A 50 -6.51 -0.16 1.03
N LYS A 51 -5.57 0.24 0.18
CA LYS A 51 -4.16 0.42 0.52
C LYS A 51 -3.76 1.82 0.09
N THR A 52 -3.25 2.60 1.03
CA THR A 52 -2.81 3.99 0.77
C THR A 52 -1.29 4.05 0.71
N TYR A 53 -0.79 4.70 -0.33
CA TYR A 53 0.62 4.88 -0.59
C TYR A 53 0.96 6.36 -0.66
N LEU A 54 2.16 6.70 -0.19
CA LEU A 54 2.82 7.96 -0.47
C LEU A 54 3.86 7.71 -1.56
N ALA A 55 3.65 8.30 -2.73
CA ALA A 55 4.52 8.19 -3.88
C ALA A 55 5.28 9.50 -4.09
N ARG A 56 6.61 9.43 -4.06
CA ARG A 56 7.45 10.48 -4.62
C ARG A 56 7.63 10.18 -6.11
N VAL A 57 7.12 11.08 -6.95
CA VAL A 57 7.10 10.90 -8.41
C VAL A 57 7.95 11.94 -9.10
N ARG A 58 8.53 11.57 -10.24
CA ARG A 58 9.40 12.46 -11.00
C ARG A 58 8.62 13.62 -11.62
N GLY A 59 9.25 14.79 -11.55
CA GLY A 59 8.78 16.02 -12.17
C GLY A 59 7.63 16.69 -11.42
N ARG A 60 7.07 17.69 -12.10
CA ARG A 60 5.98 18.51 -11.60
C ARG A 60 4.65 17.90 -12.04
N VAL A 61 3.87 17.38 -11.10
CA VAL A 61 2.54 16.84 -11.42
C VAL A 61 1.57 17.94 -11.85
N GLN A 62 0.74 17.63 -12.85
CA GLN A 62 -0.26 18.57 -13.34
C GLN A 62 -1.55 18.49 -12.53
N ARG A 63 -2.36 19.57 -12.56
CA ARG A 63 -3.67 19.60 -11.88
C ARG A 63 -4.62 18.49 -12.38
N GLY A 64 -4.49 18.06 -13.63
CA GLY A 64 -5.30 17.01 -14.24
C GLY A 64 -5.02 15.60 -13.71
N LEU A 65 -3.85 15.37 -13.08
CA LEU A 65 -3.40 14.04 -12.65
C LEU A 65 -4.43 13.33 -11.74
N VAL A 66 -5.04 14.08 -10.81
CA VAL A 66 -6.06 13.53 -9.90
C VAL A 66 -7.24 12.98 -10.68
N ARG A 67 -7.71 13.72 -11.70
CA ARG A 67 -8.83 13.29 -12.53
C ARG A 67 -8.46 12.08 -13.38
N GLU A 68 -7.26 12.08 -13.95
CA GLU A 68 -6.76 10.99 -14.79
C GLU A 68 -6.65 9.67 -14.02
N LEU A 69 -5.96 9.67 -12.87
CA LEU A 69 -5.81 8.49 -12.03
C LEU A 69 -7.15 7.95 -11.48
N LYS A 70 -8.12 8.84 -11.22
CA LYS A 70 -9.47 8.43 -10.78
C LYS A 70 -10.37 7.95 -11.93
N ALA A 71 -10.23 8.51 -13.12
CA ALA A 71 -10.95 8.07 -14.31
C ALA A 71 -10.47 6.68 -14.78
N GLY A 72 -9.20 6.38 -14.51
CA GLY A 72 -8.57 5.10 -14.80
C GLY A 72 -7.46 5.25 -15.84
N VAL A 73 -6.46 4.39 -15.70
CA VAL A 73 -5.29 4.32 -16.58
C VAL A 73 -5.25 2.94 -17.21
N GLU A 74 -5.21 2.88 -18.55
CA GLU A 74 -5.08 1.61 -19.27
C GLU A 74 -3.67 1.04 -19.08
N LEU A 75 -3.61 -0.21 -18.65
CA LEU A 75 -2.38 -0.99 -18.49
C LEU A 75 -2.50 -2.28 -19.29
N ASP A 76 -1.38 -3.00 -19.47
CA ASP A 76 -1.33 -4.24 -20.25
C ASP A 76 -2.29 -5.34 -19.76
N ASP A 77 -2.67 -5.31 -18.47
CA ASP A 77 -3.59 -6.25 -17.83
C ASP A 77 -4.97 -5.62 -17.51
N GLY A 78 -5.31 -4.52 -18.20
CA GLY A 78 -6.61 -3.84 -18.15
C GLY A 78 -6.62 -2.54 -17.34
N LEU A 79 -7.76 -1.87 -17.34
CA LEU A 79 -7.96 -0.57 -16.70
C LEU A 79 -7.67 -0.61 -15.19
N ALA A 80 -6.88 0.35 -14.70
CA ALA A 80 -6.54 0.53 -13.30
C ALA A 80 -7.05 1.87 -12.77
N THR A 81 -7.78 1.88 -11.66
CA THR A 81 -8.40 3.09 -11.10
C THR A 81 -7.94 3.35 -9.68
N ALA A 82 -7.85 4.63 -9.32
CA ALA A 82 -7.58 5.06 -7.95
C ALA A 82 -8.87 5.42 -7.22
N ASP A 83 -9.01 4.95 -5.98
CA ASP A 83 -10.14 5.31 -5.12
C ASP A 83 -10.03 6.77 -4.65
N ALA A 84 -8.82 7.15 -4.26
CA ALA A 84 -8.51 8.50 -3.80
C ALA A 84 -7.10 8.92 -4.23
N VAL A 85 -6.95 10.20 -4.56
CA VAL A 85 -5.68 10.81 -4.95
C VAL A 85 -5.60 12.18 -4.29
N THR A 86 -4.52 12.45 -3.57
CA THR A 86 -4.23 13.77 -3.00
C THR A 86 -2.81 14.18 -3.35
N ILE A 87 -2.65 15.32 -4.01
CA ILE A 87 -1.32 15.92 -4.23
C ILE A 87 -0.90 16.60 -2.93
N LYS A 88 0.15 16.10 -2.27
CA LYS A 88 0.67 16.65 -1.01
C LYS A 88 1.67 17.77 -1.25
N GLU A 89 2.52 17.61 -2.27
CA GLU A 89 3.58 18.57 -2.60
C GLU A 89 3.85 18.58 -4.11
N VAL A 90 4.13 19.75 -4.66
CA VAL A 90 4.49 19.93 -6.07
C VAL A 90 5.82 20.66 -6.16
N GLY A 91 6.86 19.95 -6.58
CA GLY A 91 8.19 20.50 -6.84
C GLY A 91 8.54 20.50 -8.34
N PRO A 92 9.63 21.20 -8.73
CA PRO A 92 10.08 21.21 -10.11
C PRO A 92 10.68 19.87 -10.56
N SER A 93 11.42 19.18 -9.68
CA SER A 93 12.09 17.91 -9.99
C SER A 93 11.33 16.67 -9.52
N ALA A 94 10.48 16.82 -8.50
CA ALA A 94 9.64 15.75 -7.97
C ALA A 94 8.41 16.32 -7.28
N SER A 95 7.38 15.48 -7.16
CA SER A 95 6.13 15.79 -6.46
C SER A 95 5.79 14.64 -5.51
N ILE A 96 4.98 14.92 -4.49
CA ILE A 96 4.50 13.90 -3.54
C ILE A 96 3.00 13.74 -3.72
N VAL A 97 2.59 12.50 -4.01
CA VAL A 97 1.18 12.13 -4.23
C VAL A 97 0.79 10.99 -3.30
N GLU A 98 -0.29 11.19 -2.57
CA GLU A 98 -0.95 10.15 -1.80
C GLU A 98 -2.02 9.47 -2.68
N LEU A 99 -1.98 8.15 -2.76
CA LEU A 99 -2.82 7.34 -3.64
C LEU A 99 -3.44 6.18 -2.85
N THR A 100 -4.75 6.02 -2.89
CA THR A 100 -5.48 4.87 -2.34
C THR A 100 -6.07 4.02 -3.45
N LEU A 101 -5.92 2.71 -3.33
CA LEU A 101 -6.48 1.72 -4.24
C LEU A 101 -6.76 0.41 -3.50
N HIS A 102 -7.79 -0.31 -3.92
CA HIS A 102 -8.08 -1.68 -3.48
C HIS A 102 -7.41 -2.74 -4.38
N ASP A 103 -7.09 -2.38 -5.63
CA ASP A 103 -6.42 -3.24 -6.59
C ASP A 103 -5.03 -3.72 -6.10
N GLY A 104 -4.82 -5.03 -6.15
CA GLY A 104 -3.60 -5.71 -5.71
C GLY A 104 -2.66 -6.17 -6.82
N ARG A 105 -2.90 -5.78 -8.08
CA ARG A 105 -2.06 -6.18 -9.23
C ARG A 105 -0.60 -5.79 -9.03
N ASN A 106 0.31 -6.57 -9.61
CA ASN A 106 1.74 -6.39 -9.38
C ASN A 106 2.20 -4.98 -9.80
N ARG A 107 2.93 -4.30 -8.90
CA ARG A 107 3.50 -2.96 -9.11
C ARG A 107 2.50 -1.92 -9.61
N ILE A 108 1.20 -2.09 -9.34
CA ILE A 108 0.12 -1.32 -9.94
C ILE A 108 0.32 0.19 -9.79
N VAL A 109 0.69 0.67 -8.60
CA VAL A 109 0.95 2.10 -8.35
C VAL A 109 2.06 2.63 -9.26
N ARG A 110 3.16 1.90 -9.38
CA ARG A 110 4.28 2.31 -10.24
C ARG A 110 3.86 2.35 -11.70
N ARG A 111 3.13 1.33 -12.16
CA ARG A 111 2.63 1.25 -13.54
C ARG A 111 1.66 2.38 -13.87
N MET A 112 0.71 2.69 -12.98
CA MET A 112 -0.21 3.82 -13.16
C MET A 112 0.53 5.15 -13.31
N PHE A 113 1.50 5.40 -12.43
CA PHE A 113 2.31 6.61 -12.47
C PHE A 113 3.26 6.70 -13.67
N ASP A 114 3.85 5.57 -14.07
CA ASP A 114 4.69 5.48 -15.28
C ASP A 114 3.86 5.83 -16.53
N ALA A 115 2.64 5.28 -16.63
CA ALA A 115 1.75 5.49 -17.78
C ALA A 115 1.26 6.95 -17.92
N VAL A 116 1.09 7.68 -16.81
CA VAL A 116 0.74 9.11 -16.82
C VAL A 116 1.98 10.03 -16.82
N GLY A 117 3.17 9.49 -17.11
CA GLY A 117 4.40 10.26 -17.32
C GLY A 117 5.13 10.73 -16.06
N HIS A 118 4.77 10.21 -14.89
CA HIS A 118 5.33 10.61 -13.60
C HIS A 118 5.92 9.40 -12.84
N PRO A 119 7.01 8.80 -13.34
CA PRO A 119 7.54 7.57 -12.78
C PRO A 119 7.88 7.68 -11.29
N VAL A 120 7.56 6.62 -10.54
CA VAL A 120 7.72 6.60 -9.07
C VAL A 120 9.18 6.38 -8.68
N GLU A 121 9.75 7.32 -7.94
CA GLU A 121 11.11 7.26 -7.41
C GLU A 121 11.14 6.56 -6.05
N GLN A 122 10.20 6.90 -5.17
CA GLN A 122 10.03 6.27 -3.85
C GLN A 122 8.57 5.96 -3.61
N LEU A 123 8.30 4.81 -2.98
CA LEU A 123 6.96 4.36 -2.68
C LEU A 123 6.91 3.81 -1.27
N VAL A 124 6.03 4.38 -0.45
CA VAL A 124 5.82 3.93 0.93
C VAL A 124 4.35 3.60 1.11
N ARG A 125 4.03 2.37 1.52
CA ARG A 125 2.66 2.05 1.95
C ARG A 125 2.43 2.60 3.36
N ILE A 126 1.54 3.57 3.50
CA ILE A 126 1.28 4.26 4.77
C ILE A 126 0.00 3.78 5.46
N GLN A 127 -0.88 3.07 4.74
CA GLN A 127 -2.13 2.55 5.31
C GLN A 127 -2.57 1.24 4.64
N VAL A 128 -3.17 0.33 5.43
CA VAL A 128 -3.88 -0.87 4.97
C VAL A 128 -5.20 -0.94 5.72
N GLY A 129 -6.32 -0.82 5.00
CA GLY A 129 -7.65 -0.67 5.60
C GLY A 129 -7.64 0.46 6.64
N PRO A 130 -8.05 0.22 7.89
CA PRO A 130 -8.02 1.23 8.96
C PRO A 130 -6.64 1.43 9.59
N ILE A 131 -5.67 0.56 9.32
CA ILE A 131 -4.37 0.57 10.01
C ILE A 131 -3.41 1.54 9.33
N ARG A 132 -2.92 2.52 10.10
CA ARG A 132 -1.93 3.49 9.66
C ARG A 132 -0.54 3.13 10.14
N LEU A 133 0.47 3.45 9.32
CA LEU A 133 1.88 3.35 9.66
C LEU A 133 2.24 4.27 10.85
N GLY A 134 1.70 5.49 10.86
CA GLY A 134 1.95 6.47 11.91
C GLY A 134 3.43 6.84 12.02
N ASP A 135 3.95 6.80 13.24
CA ASP A 135 5.32 7.10 13.63
C ASP A 135 6.22 5.84 13.74
N LEU A 136 5.72 4.68 13.31
CA LEU A 136 6.45 3.43 13.36
C LEU A 136 7.70 3.49 12.45
N ARG A 137 8.88 3.44 13.08
CA ARG A 137 10.16 3.49 12.36
C ARG A 137 10.39 2.24 11.51
N ALA A 138 11.16 2.39 10.43
CA ALA A 138 11.58 1.29 9.57
C ALA A 138 12.19 0.11 10.38
N GLY A 139 11.78 -1.11 10.05
CA GLY A 139 12.24 -2.32 10.71
C GLY A 139 11.70 -2.54 12.13
N ARG A 140 10.77 -1.70 12.60
CA ARG A 140 10.06 -1.90 13.87
C ARG A 140 8.67 -2.47 13.62
N SER A 141 8.16 -3.15 14.63
CA SER A 141 6.79 -3.68 14.68
C SER A 141 6.12 -3.22 15.97
N ARG A 142 4.80 -3.18 15.95
CA ARG A 142 3.94 -3.01 17.14
C ARG A 142 2.78 -3.99 17.05
N VAL A 143 2.21 -4.30 18.21
CA VAL A 143 0.98 -5.11 18.27
C VAL A 143 -0.21 -4.21 17.96
N ILE A 144 -1.14 -4.73 17.18
CA ILE A 144 -2.46 -4.12 16.93
C ILE A 144 -3.44 -4.82 17.87
N SER A 145 -4.17 -4.07 18.68
CA SER A 145 -5.09 -4.63 19.68
C SER A 145 -6.29 -3.71 19.92
N GLY A 146 -7.29 -4.22 20.63
CA GLY A 146 -8.43 -3.44 21.09
C GLY A 146 -9.23 -2.82 19.94
N PRO A 147 -9.56 -1.50 19.98
CA PRO A 147 -10.36 -0.86 18.95
C PRO A 147 -9.78 -0.98 17.54
N GLU A 148 -8.46 -0.86 17.41
CA GLU A 148 -7.80 -0.90 16.10
C GLU A 148 -7.89 -2.29 15.46
N LEU A 149 -7.75 -3.34 16.26
CA LEU A 149 -7.95 -4.72 15.80
C LEU A 149 -9.41 -4.95 15.39
N ARG A 150 -10.38 -4.44 16.16
CA ARG A 150 -11.79 -4.54 15.82
C ARG A 150 -12.10 -3.86 14.49
N SER A 151 -11.65 -2.62 14.29
CA SER A 151 -11.85 -1.94 13.01
C SER A 151 -11.24 -2.70 11.84
N LEU A 152 -10.08 -3.34 12.03
CA LEU A 152 -9.46 -4.17 10.99
C LEU A 152 -10.27 -5.44 10.67
N MET A 153 -10.87 -6.07 11.68
CA MET A 153 -11.76 -7.22 11.49
C MET A 153 -13.06 -6.82 10.81
N ASP A 154 -13.67 -5.71 11.24
CA ASP A 154 -14.89 -5.15 10.66
C ASP A 154 -14.72 -4.85 9.15
N GLU A 155 -13.56 -4.31 8.75
CA GLU A 155 -13.21 -4.04 7.34
C GLU A 155 -13.39 -5.27 6.43
N VAL A 156 -13.14 -6.46 6.96
CA VAL A 156 -13.27 -7.73 6.24
C VAL A 156 -14.42 -8.60 6.74
N LYS A 157 -15.37 -8.01 7.48
CA LYS A 157 -16.59 -8.66 7.99
C LYS A 157 -16.29 -9.90 8.84
N LEU A 158 -15.32 -9.78 9.74
CA LEU A 158 -14.97 -10.77 10.76
C LEU A 158 -15.37 -10.31 12.16
#